data_AF-A0A238WFV6-F1
#
_entry.id   AF-A0A238WFV6-F1
#
_cell.length_a   1.000
_cell.length_b   1.000
_cell.length_c   1.000
_cell.angle_alpha   90.00
_cell.angle_beta   90.00
_cell.angle_gamma   90.00
#
_symmetry.space_group_name_H-M   'P 1'
#
loop_
_entity.id
_entity.type
_entity.pdbx_description
1 polymer ?
#
loop_
_entity_poly.entity_id
_entity_poly.type
_entity_poly.pdbx_seq_one_letter_code
_entity_poly.pdbx_strand_id
1 'polypeptide(L)'
;MALNDSDERFKGVKLVEMFSDGMYLLAFETTEAPGSVADALEVDDGVSLFIPLAPNPVTGGYLTYVSEDRVIDVDMTVEEGIRAILTSGIATDEGDRSPKRFTMDEIQRVVDSETLDDLLRSRHR
;
A
#
# COMPACT_ATOMS: atom_id res chain seq x y z
N MET A 1 5.60 12.30 -3.85
CA MET A 1 6.05 11.18 -4.70
C MET A 1 4.86 10.89 -5.62
N ALA A 2 5.01 10.83 -6.94
CA ALA A 2 3.85 10.64 -7.84
C ALA A 2 3.63 9.14 -8.09
N LEU A 3 2.37 8.70 -8.08
CA LEU A 3 1.99 7.29 -8.19
C LEU A 3 2.49 6.59 -9.47
N ASN A 4 2.66 7.33 -10.56
CA ASN A 4 3.12 6.78 -11.84
C ASN A 4 4.54 6.18 -11.83
N ASP A 5 5.39 6.53 -10.85
CA ASP A 5 6.74 5.97 -10.70
C ASP A 5 6.81 4.89 -9.59
N SER A 6 5.67 4.40 -9.09
CA SER A 6 5.63 3.48 -7.93
C SER A 6 5.61 2.03 -8.36
N ASP A 7 4.95 1.71 -9.47
CA ASP A 7 4.75 0.34 -9.94
C ASP A 7 6.07 -0.35 -10.30
N GLU A 8 7.08 0.40 -10.77
CA GLU A 8 8.41 -0.14 -11.09
C GLU A 8 9.33 -0.32 -9.88
N ARG A 9 8.92 0.12 -8.67
CA ARG A 9 9.78 0.09 -7.46
C ARG A 9 9.39 -0.96 -6.44
N PHE A 10 8.19 -1.53 -6.53
CA PHE A 10 7.75 -2.57 -5.61
C PHE A 10 7.88 -3.95 -6.25
N LYS A 11 8.44 -4.91 -5.50
CA LYS A 11 8.61 -6.31 -5.95
C LYS A 11 7.33 -7.12 -5.87
N GLY A 12 6.44 -6.80 -4.92
CA GLY A 12 5.21 -7.55 -4.69
C GLY A 12 4.38 -7.01 -3.52
N VAL A 13 3.27 -7.69 -3.26
CA VAL A 13 2.34 -7.37 -2.16
C VAL A 13 2.46 -8.44 -1.07
N LYS A 14 2.57 -7.98 0.17
CA LYS A 14 2.68 -8.83 1.36
C LYS A 14 1.62 -8.43 2.40
N LEU A 15 1.28 -9.35 3.29
CA LEU A 15 0.60 -9.04 4.55
C LEU A 15 1.59 -9.10 5.71
N VAL A 16 1.46 -8.16 6.63
CA VAL A 16 2.28 -8.08 7.85
C VAL A 16 1.37 -8.06 9.06
N GLU A 17 1.60 -8.98 10.00
CA GLU A 17 0.84 -9.03 11.25
C GLU A 17 1.32 -7.94 12.21
N MET A 18 0.45 -6.98 12.52
CA MET A 18 0.77 -5.78 13.29
C MET A 18 -0.37 -5.41 14.24
N PHE A 19 -0.05 -4.65 15.28
CA PHE A 19 -0.93 -4.20 16.38
C PHE A 19 -1.44 -5.30 17.32
N SER A 20 -2.00 -6.40 16.81
CA SER A 20 -2.37 -7.56 17.62
C SER A 20 -2.41 -8.83 16.79
N ASP A 21 -2.44 -9.97 17.47
CA ASP A 21 -2.61 -11.27 16.83
C ASP A 21 -3.88 -11.29 15.97
N GLY A 22 -3.74 -11.82 14.75
CA GLY A 22 -4.78 -11.91 13.74
C GLY A 22 -5.09 -10.61 12.97
N MET A 23 -4.36 -9.51 13.22
CA MET A 23 -4.53 -8.26 12.47
C MET A 23 -3.40 -8.05 11.46
N TYR A 24 -3.77 -7.96 10.18
CA TYR A 24 -2.80 -7.86 9.07
C TYR A 24 -2.94 -6.54 8.33
N LEU A 25 -1.79 -5.96 7.98
CA LEU A 25 -1.69 -4.78 7.14
C LEU A 25 -1.18 -5.18 5.76
N LEU A 26 -1.76 -4.60 4.71
CA LEU A 26 -1.24 -4.71 3.36
C LEU A 26 0.04 -3.87 3.23
N ALA A 27 1.08 -4.45 2.65
CA ALA A 27 2.39 -3.85 2.51
C ALA A 27 2.96 -4.12 1.13
N PHE A 28 3.79 -3.21 0.64
CA PHE A 28 4.50 -3.36 -0.61
C PHE A 28 5.96 -3.66 -0.35
N GLU A 29 6.45 -4.78 -0.88
CA GLU A 29 7.86 -5.13 -0.81
C GLU A 29 8.65 -4.21 -1.71
N THR A 30 9.72 -3.63 -1.18
CA THR A 30 10.62 -2.74 -1.92
C THR A 30 11.87 -3.49 -2.33
N THR A 31 12.83 -3.60 -1.41
CA THR A 31 14.11 -4.28 -1.60
C THR A 31 14.42 -5.16 -0.40
N GLU A 32 15.60 -5.77 -0.39
CA GLU A 32 16.15 -6.34 0.83
C GLU A 32 16.45 -5.23 1.85
N ALA A 33 16.45 -5.58 3.14
CA ALA A 33 16.88 -4.68 4.20
C ALA A 33 18.37 -4.32 4.01
N PRO A 34 18.78 -3.06 4.25
CA PRO A 34 20.20 -2.72 4.30
C PRO A 34 20.92 -3.58 5.36
N GLY A 35 22.14 -4.02 5.08
CA GLY A 35 22.91 -4.88 6.00
C GLY A 35 22.99 -4.32 7.43
N SER A 36 23.16 -3.01 7.58
CA SER A 36 23.15 -2.38 8.91
C SER A 36 21.83 -2.52 9.69
N VAL A 37 20.70 -2.62 8.99
CA VAL A 37 19.38 -2.84 9.60
C VAL A 37 19.20 -4.31 9.91
N ALA A 38 19.57 -5.20 8.99
CA ALA A 38 19.55 -6.65 9.18
C ALA A 38 20.40 -7.06 10.41
N ASP A 39 21.64 -6.54 10.50
CA ASP A 39 22.55 -6.74 11.63
C ASP A 39 21.94 -6.25 12.95
N ALA A 40 21.29 -5.07 12.94
CA ALA A 40 20.68 -4.50 14.15
C ALA A 40 19.42 -5.24 14.61
N LEU A 41 18.72 -5.90 13.69
CA LEU A 41 17.55 -6.74 13.95
C LEU A 41 17.94 -8.18 14.28
N GLU A 42 19.21 -8.56 14.11
CA GLU A 42 19.71 -9.93 14.23
C GLU A 42 18.97 -10.90 13.30
N VAL A 43 18.72 -10.49 12.05
CA VAL A 43 18.05 -11.28 11.02
C VAL A 43 18.91 -11.36 9.77
N ASP A 44 19.09 -12.56 9.21
CA ASP A 44 19.89 -12.76 8.00
C ASP A 44 19.10 -12.36 6.72
N ASP A 45 17.78 -12.59 6.72
CA ASP A 45 16.89 -12.37 5.57
C ASP A 45 15.79 -11.33 5.88
N GLY A 46 16.22 -10.09 6.16
CA GLY A 46 15.31 -8.99 6.43
C GLY A 46 14.64 -8.45 5.17
N VAL A 47 13.32 -8.31 5.18
CA VAL A 47 12.54 -7.70 4.08
C VAL A 47 12.22 -6.24 4.37
N SER A 48 12.36 -5.38 3.35
CA SER A 48 11.99 -3.96 3.42
C SER A 48 10.60 -3.74 2.82
N LEU A 49 9.69 -3.21 3.62
CA LEU A 49 8.29 -3.03 3.28
C LEU A 49 7.90 -1.56 3.41
N PHE A 50 7.01 -1.11 2.52
CA PHE A 50 6.26 0.12 2.70
C PHE A 50 4.81 -0.21 3.06
N ILE A 51 4.37 0.22 4.24
CA ILE A 51 2.99 0.06 4.72
C ILE A 51 2.27 1.40 4.55
N PRO A 52 1.41 1.55 3.53
CA PRO A 52 0.69 2.79 3.25
C PRO A 52 -0.46 3.01 4.23
N LEU A 53 -0.89 4.27 4.36
CA LEU A 53 -2.13 4.63 5.04
C LEU A 53 -3.26 4.79 4.03
N ALA A 54 -4.37 4.09 4.25
CA ALA A 54 -5.59 4.29 3.46
C ALA A 54 -6.31 5.59 3.85
N PRO A 55 -7.03 6.25 2.92
CA PRO A 55 -7.17 5.90 1.51
C PRO A 55 -6.01 6.42 0.64
N ASN A 56 -5.07 7.19 1.18
CA ASN A 56 -4.09 7.92 0.41
C ASN A 56 -2.68 7.30 0.52
N PRO A 57 -2.32 6.35 -0.37
CA PRO A 57 -1.06 5.60 -0.27
C PRO A 57 0.19 6.46 -0.47
N VAL A 58 0.03 7.71 -0.92
CA VAL A 58 1.12 8.56 -1.40
C VAL A 58 1.53 9.65 -0.40
N THR A 59 0.67 9.91 0.57
CA THR A 59 0.83 11.05 1.50
C THR A 59 1.45 10.62 2.83
N GLY A 60 1.46 9.32 3.13
CA GLY A 60 2.12 8.78 4.32
C GLY A 60 2.11 7.26 4.39
N GLY A 61 2.98 6.73 5.23
CA GLY A 61 3.12 5.29 5.47
C GLY A 61 4.33 5.01 6.36
N TYR A 62 4.54 3.74 6.65
CA TYR A 62 5.66 3.25 7.46
C TYR A 62 6.65 2.51 6.57
N LEU A 63 7.90 2.97 6.54
CA LEU A 63 9.01 2.13 6.11
C LEU A 63 9.30 1.13 7.22
N THR A 64 9.20 -0.15 6.91
CA THR A 64 9.19 -1.23 7.90
C THR A 64 10.18 -2.31 7.49
N TYR A 65 10.95 -2.80 8.46
CA TYR A 65 11.84 -3.95 8.28
C TYR A 65 11.41 -5.06 9.22
N VAL A 66 11.25 -6.27 8.69
CA VAL A 66 10.87 -7.47 9.45
C VAL A 66 11.63 -8.67 8.89
N SER A 67 11.70 -9.75 9.65
CA SER A 67 12.18 -11.03 9.11
C SER A 67 11.19 -11.60 8.10
N GLU A 68 11.70 -12.34 7.12
CA GLU A 68 10.88 -12.94 6.06
C GLU A 68 9.78 -13.89 6.61
N ASP A 69 10.02 -14.57 7.73
CA ASP A 69 9.02 -15.44 8.37
C ASP A 69 7.81 -14.70 8.98
N ARG A 70 7.88 -13.36 9.07
CA ARG A 70 6.80 -12.51 9.61
C ARG A 70 5.95 -11.83 8.54
N VAL A 71 6.17 -12.17 7.27
CA VAL A 71 5.34 -11.71 6.16
C VAL A 71 4.65 -12.87 5.49
N ILE A 72 3.48 -12.59 4.90
CA ILE A 72 2.72 -13.56 4.12
C ILE A 72 2.62 -13.04 2.69
N ASP A 73 3.01 -13.87 1.72
CA ASP A 73 2.80 -13.61 0.30
C ASP A 73 1.32 -13.57 -0.06
N VAL A 74 0.95 -12.59 -0.88
CA VAL A 74 -0.39 -12.49 -1.45
C VAL A 74 -0.27 -12.60 -2.96
N ASP A 75 -1.10 -13.44 -3.56
CA ASP A 75 -1.26 -13.51 -5.01
C ASP A 75 -2.10 -12.30 -5.48
N MET A 76 -1.45 -11.14 -5.51
CA MET A 76 -2.03 -9.86 -5.86
C MET A 76 -0.97 -8.99 -6.52
N THR A 77 -1.31 -8.35 -7.62
CA THR A 77 -0.44 -7.39 -8.28
C THR A 77 -0.31 -6.10 -7.44
N VAL A 78 0.79 -5.37 -7.62
CA VAL A 78 0.99 -4.07 -6.95
C VAL A 78 -0.15 -3.09 -7.29
N GLU A 79 -0.62 -3.08 -8.55
CA GLU A 79 -1.74 -2.23 -8.98
C GLU A 79 -3.04 -2.54 -8.22
N GLU A 80 -3.35 -3.82 -8.04
CA GLU A 80 -4.53 -4.26 -7.28
C GLU A 80 -4.43 -3.86 -5.81
N GLY A 81 -3.25 -4.00 -5.20
CA GLY A 81 -3.00 -3.55 -3.83
C GLY A 81 -3.18 -2.04 -3.67
N ILE A 82 -2.63 -1.25 -4.59
CA ILE A 82 -2.78 0.23 -4.59
C ILE A 82 -4.26 0.59 -4.73
N ARG A 83 -4.99 -0.07 -5.63
CA ARG A 83 -6.43 0.16 -5.81
C ARG A 83 -7.19 -0.17 -4.53
N ALA A 84 -6.89 -1.27 -3.87
CA ALA A 84 -7.53 -1.64 -2.61
C ALA A 84 -7.32 -0.58 -1.52
N ILE A 85 -6.13 0.02 -1.43
CA ILE A 85 -5.87 1.10 -0.47
C ILE A 85 -6.67 2.36 -0.83
N LEU A 86 -6.67 2.75 -2.11
CA LEU A 86 -7.39 3.94 -2.59
C LEU A 86 -8.89 3.85 -2.36
N THR A 87 -9.46 2.64 -2.44
CA THR A 87 -10.89 2.40 -2.18
C THR A 87 -11.21 2.10 -0.71
N SER A 88 -10.27 2.33 0.22
CA SER A 88 -10.41 2.00 1.66
C SER A 88 -10.74 0.54 1.94
N GLY A 89 -10.20 -0.38 1.16
CA GLY A 89 -10.36 -1.83 1.34
C GLY A 89 -11.52 -2.45 0.58
N ILE A 90 -12.18 -1.73 -0.33
CA ILE A 90 -13.10 -2.36 -1.29
C ILE A 90 -12.26 -3.07 -2.35
N ALA A 91 -11.88 -4.30 -2.05
CA ALA A 91 -11.30 -5.21 -3.02
C ALA A 91 -12.37 -5.59 -4.05
N THR A 92 -12.05 -5.43 -5.34
CA THR A 92 -12.84 -6.02 -6.41
C THR A 92 -12.63 -7.54 -6.36
N ASP A 93 -13.55 -8.24 -5.70
CA ASP A 93 -13.58 -9.70 -5.67
C ASP A 93 -13.79 -10.27 -7.09
N GLU A 94 -13.09 -11.35 -7.43
CA GLU A 94 -13.04 -12.00 -8.75
C GLU A 94 -14.34 -12.73 -9.14
N GLY A 95 -15.48 -12.35 -8.56
CA GLY A 95 -16.81 -12.89 -8.89
C GLY A 95 -17.51 -12.17 -10.04
N ASP A 96 -17.11 -10.94 -10.37
CA ASP A 96 -17.69 -10.15 -11.46
C ASP A 96 -16.66 -9.97 -12.59
N ARG A 97 -16.65 -10.92 -13.54
CA ARG A 97 -15.82 -10.87 -14.76
C ARG A 97 -16.24 -9.78 -15.75
N SER A 98 -16.78 -8.66 -15.27
CA SER A 98 -16.82 -7.43 -16.04
C SER A 98 -15.75 -6.49 -15.48
N PRO A 99 -14.58 -6.36 -16.15
CA PRO A 99 -13.59 -5.40 -15.71
C PRO A 99 -14.19 -4.01 -15.92
N LYS A 100 -14.78 -3.43 -14.88
CA LYS A 100 -14.84 -1.98 -14.78
C LYS A 100 -13.41 -1.52 -14.59
N ARG A 101 -12.71 -1.40 -15.71
CA ARG A 101 -11.38 -0.85 -15.81
C ARG A 101 -11.51 0.64 -15.53
N PHE A 102 -11.49 1.00 -14.24
CA PHE A 102 -11.36 2.39 -13.85
C PHE A 102 -9.99 2.86 -14.31
N THR A 103 -9.99 3.83 -15.20
CA THR A 103 -8.79 4.50 -15.69
C THR A 103 -8.15 5.27 -14.55
N MET A 104 -6.82 5.46 -14.61
CA MET A 104 -6.11 6.23 -13.59
C MET A 104 -6.62 7.67 -13.48
N ASP A 105 -7.18 8.22 -14.57
CA ASP A 105 -7.90 9.50 -14.60
C ASP A 105 -9.20 9.48 -13.79
N GLU A 106 -9.94 8.37 -13.80
CA GLU A 106 -11.16 8.21 -12.98
C GLU A 106 -10.81 8.08 -11.51
N ILE A 107 -9.72 7.39 -11.20
CA ILE A 107 -9.18 7.25 -9.84
C ILE A 107 -8.73 8.62 -9.30
N GLN A 108 -7.98 9.40 -10.10
CA GLN A 108 -7.55 10.75 -9.74
C GLN A 108 -8.74 11.70 -9.50
N ARG A 109 -9.81 11.62 -10.31
CA ARG A 109 -11.00 12.46 -10.10
C ARG A 109 -11.71 12.18 -8.78
N VAL A 110 -11.73 10.94 -8.31
CA VAL A 110 -12.33 10.59 -7.02
C VAL A 110 -11.49 11.14 -5.87
N VAL A 111 -10.16 10.98 -5.95
CA VAL A 111 -9.21 11.54 -4.98
C VAL A 111 -9.30 13.07 -4.94
N ASP A 112 -9.35 13.72 -6.09
CA ASP A 112 -9.43 15.18 -6.20
C ASP A 112 -10.79 15.72 -5.76
N SER A 113 -11.90 15.01 -6.03
CA SER A 113 -13.25 15.51 -5.67
C SER A 113 -13.48 15.52 -4.17
N GLU A 114 -13.02 14.50 -3.45
CA GLU A 114 -13.11 14.48 -1.98
C GLU A 114 -12.17 15.51 -1.35
N THR A 115 -10.97 15.69 -1.93
CA THR A 115 -9.97 16.65 -1.43
C THR A 115 -10.36 18.11 -1.69
N LEU A 116 -11.02 18.42 -2.83
CA LEU A 116 -11.46 19.77 -3.17
C LEU A 116 -12.64 20.24 -2.32
N ASP A 117 -13.63 19.38 -2.05
CA ASP A 117 -14.78 19.76 -1.22
C ASP A 117 -14.38 20.04 0.24
N ASP A 118 -13.42 19.28 0.79
CA ASP A 118 -12.89 19.53 2.13
C ASP A 118 -12.00 20.79 2.21
N LEU A 119 -11.18 21.06 1.19
CA LEU A 119 -10.37 22.28 1.11
C LEU A 119 -11.20 23.55 0.89
N LEU A 120 -12.33 23.46 0.18
CA LEU A 120 -13.26 24.56 -0.01
C LEU A 120 -14.10 24.82 1.25
N ARG A 121 -14.40 23.78 2.05
CA ARG A 121 -15.09 23.91 3.34
C ARG A 121 -14.18 24.40 4.47
N SER A 122 -12.87 24.07 4.43
CA SER A 122 -11.93 24.47 5.47
C SER A 122 -11.48 25.93 5.42
N ARG A 123 -11.68 26.63 4.29
CA ARG A 123 -11.33 28.06 4.11
C ARG A 123 -12.40 29.06 4.54
N HIS A 124 -13.57 28.58 4.97
CA HIS A 124 -14.70 29.43 5.41
C HIS A 124 -14.95 29.40 6.93
N ARG A 125 -13.96 29.05 7.74
CA ARG A 125 -13.99 29.28 9.19
C ARG A 125 -12.77 30.05 9.67
#